data_AF-A0A5J4PD38-F1
#
_entry.id   AF-A0A5J4PD38-F1
#
_cell.length_a   1.000
_cell.length_b   1.000
_cell.length_c   1.000
_cell.angle_alpha   90.00
_cell.angle_beta   90.00
_cell.angle_gamma   90.00
#
_symmetry.space_group_name_H-M   'P 1'
#
loop_
_entity.id
_entity.type
_entity.pdbx_description
1 polymer ?
#
loop_
_entity_poly.entity_id
_entity_poly.type
_entity_poly.pdbx_seq_one_letter_code
_entity_poly.pdbx_strand_id
1 'polypeptide(L)' 'MFLYQGSYEHLGAVYDTIYAKWLPESGEKLRNYHCFEKYVNNSDNTAPEKLKTEIYVPIE' A
#
# COMPACT_ATOMS: atom_id res chain seq x y z
N MET A 1 5.59 0.90 -6.53
CA MET A 1 4.89 1.94 -5.73
C MET A 1 3.40 1.80 -5.98
N PHE A 2 2.60 1.62 -4.94
CA PHE A 2 1.15 1.47 -5.04
C PHE A 2 0.47 2.70 -4.44
N LEU A 3 -0.56 3.20 -5.10
CA LEU A 3 -1.40 4.26 -4.57
C LEU A 3 -2.71 3.65 -4.09
N TYR A 4 -2.96 3.74 -2.79
CA TYR A 4 -4.23 3.37 -2.21
C TYR A 4 -5.04 4.63 -1.88
N GLN A 5 -6.32 4.62 -2.25
CA GLN A 5 -7.27 5.64 -1.85
C GLN A 5 -8.44 4.99 -1.12
N GLY A 6 -8.61 5.31 0.16
CA GLY A 6 -9.67 4.76 1.01
C GLY A 6 -9.24 4.65 2.48
N SER A 7 -10.11 4.07 3.29
CA SER A 7 -9.93 3.98 4.75
C SER A 7 -8.72 3.11 5.10
N TYR A 8 -7.95 3.50 6.12
CA TYR A 8 -6.78 2.75 6.56
C TYR A 8 -7.09 1.33 7.03
N GLU A 9 -8.33 1.06 7.43
CA GLU A 9 -8.80 -0.27 7.80
C GLU A 9 -8.67 -1.29 6.66
N HIS A 10 -8.74 -0.82 5.42
CA HIS A 10 -8.64 -1.67 4.23
C HIS A 10 -7.20 -1.84 3.75
N LEU A 11 -6.21 -1.12 4.32
CA LEU A 11 -4.80 -1.25 3.92
C LEU A 11 -4.32 -2.69 4.06
N GLY A 12 -4.74 -3.42 5.09
CA GLY A 12 -4.40 -4.83 5.27
C GLY A 12 -4.83 -5.70 4.07
N ALA A 13 -6.04 -5.48 3.55
CA ALA A 13 -6.52 -6.20 2.36
C ALA A 13 -5.78 -5.79 1.07
N VAL A 14 -5.33 -4.54 0.99
CA VAL A 14 -4.50 -4.05 -0.12
C VAL A 14 -3.15 -4.75 -0.10
N TYR A 15 -2.50 -4.84 1.07
CA TYR A 15 -1.27 -5.60 1.24
C TYR A 15 -1.46 -7.07 0.88
N ASP A 16 -2.51 -7.70 1.38
CA ASP A 16 -2.84 -9.08 1.04
C ASP A 16 -2.95 -9.25 -0.49
N THR A 17 -3.64 -8.34 -1.18
CA THR A 17 -3.74 -8.35 -2.65
C THR A 17 -2.38 -8.16 -3.32
N ILE A 18 -1.54 -7.26 -2.82
CA ILE A 18 -0.20 -7.04 -3.39
C ILE A 18 0.66 -8.29 -3.24
N TYR A 19 0.67 -8.93 -2.06
CA TYR A 19 1.51 -10.10 -1.81
C TYR A 19 0.93 -11.39 -2.40
N ALA A 20 -0.38 -11.57 -2.40
CA ALA A 20 -1.04 -12.81 -2.84
C ALA A 20 -1.33 -12.83 -4.36
N LYS A 21 -1.58 -11.68 -4.99
CA LYS A 21 -1.81 -11.59 -6.44
C LYS A 21 -0.66 -10.91 -7.16
N TRP A 22 -0.39 -9.66 -6.82
CA TRP A 22 0.52 -8.84 -7.63
C TRP A 22 1.96 -9.36 -7.61
N LEU A 23 2.48 -9.76 -6.45
CA LEU A 23 3.84 -10.27 -6.31
C LEU A 23 4.11 -11.53 -7.16
N PRO A 24 3.30 -12.61 -7.06
CA PRO A 24 3.49 -13.77 -7.92
C PRO A 24 3.22 -13.48 -9.41
N GLU A 25 2.28 -12.59 -9.74
CA GLU A 25 2.01 -12.21 -11.14
C GLU A 25 3.13 -11.36 -11.76
N SER A 26 3.73 -10.45 -10.98
CA SER A 26 4.79 -9.57 -11.45
C SER A 26 6.13 -10.31 -11.60
N GLY A 27 6.30 -11.47 -10.96
CA GLY A 27 7.56 -12.23 -10.96
C GLY A 27 8.68 -11.56 -10.17
N GLU A 28 8.40 -10.43 -9.52
CA GLU A 28 9.34 -9.68 -8.69
C GLU A 28 9.51 -10.39 -7.34
N LYS A 29 10.69 -10.29 -6.75
CA LYS A 29 10.94 -10.79 -5.40
C LYS A 29 10.96 -9.64 -4.42
N LEU A 30 10.50 -9.87 -3.20
CA LEU A 30 10.66 -8.89 -2.14
C LEU A 30 12.13 -8.79 -1.78
N ARG A 31 12.67 -7.58 -1.86
CA ARG A 31 13.99 -7.28 -1.34
C ARG A 31 13.91 -7.23 0.17
N ASN A 32 14.98 -7.66 0.85
CA ASN A 32 15.11 -7.56 2.30
C ASN A 32 15.35 -6.10 2.73
N TYR A 33 14.33 -5.26 2.57
CA TYR A 33 14.33 -3.84 2.89
C TYR A 33 12.99 -3.46 3.52
N HIS A 34 12.93 -2.30 4.17
CA HIS A 34 11.72 -1.85 4.85
C HIS A 34 10.66 -1.39 3.85
N CYS A 35 9.46 -1.96 3.96
CA CYS A 35 8.26 -1.38 3.36
C CYS A 35 7.89 -0.13 4.16
N PHE A 36 7.43 0.92 3.47
CA PHE A 36 6.92 2.11 4.16
C PHE A 36 5.68 2.66 3.47
N GLU A 37 4.84 3.29 4.28
CA GLU A 37 3.61 3.92 3.87
C GLU A 37 3.78 5.42 4.01
N LYS A 38 3.51 6.14 2.93
CA LYS A 38 3.51 7.59 2.93
C LYS A 38 2.07 8.08 2.86
N TYR A 39 1.61 8.62 3.98
CA TYR A 39 0.30 9.22 4.12
C TYR A 39 0.34 10.60 3.46
N VAL A 40 -0.34 10.73 2.32
CA VAL A 40 -0.36 11.99 1.56
C VAL A 40 -1.35 12.97 2.18
N ASN A 41 -2.45 12.46 2.74
CA ASN A 41 -3.53 13.25 3.31
C ASN A 41 -3.59 13.12 4.83
N ASN A 42 -4.02 14.19 5.50
CA ASN A 42 -4.27 14.22 6.94
C ASN A 42 -5.61 13.54 7.26
N SER A 43 -5.59 12.51 8.10
CA SER A 43 -6.78 11.78 8.57
C SER A 43 -7.75 12.63 9.39
N ASP A 44 -7.26 13.72 9.97
CA ASP A 44 -8.06 14.66 10.76
C ASP A 44 -9.02 15.50 9.90
N ASN A 45 -8.61 15.86 8.68
CA ASN A 45 -9.37 16.76 7.79
C ASN A 45 -9.98 16.05 6.57
N THR A 46 -9.61 14.79 6.31
CA THR A 46 -10.00 14.07 5.10
C THR A 46 -10.86 12.87 5.47
N ALA A 47 -12.06 12.79 4.90
CA ALA A 47 -12.93 11.63 5.06
C ALA A 47 -12.18 10.34 4.68
N PRO A 48 -12.44 9.21 5.37
CA PRO A 48 -11.70 7.96 5.18
C PRO A 48 -11.67 7.48 3.72
N GLU A 49 -12.78 7.64 3.01
CA GLU A 49 -12.94 7.39 1.56
C GLU A 49 -12.02 8.22 0.63
N LYS A 50 -11.50 9.35 1.10
CA LYS A 50 -10.61 10.25 0.34
C LYS A 50 -9.17 10.22 0.85
N LEU A 51 -8.87 9.42 1.88
CA LEU A 51 -7.50 9.25 2.36
C LEU A 51 -6.66 8.61 1.28
N LYS A 52 -5.44 9.13 1.09
CA LYS A 52 -4.49 8.62 0.12
C LYS A 52 -3.23 8.18 0.84
N THR A 53 -2.84 6.95 0.58
CA THR A 53 -1.63 6.33 1.13
C THR A 53 -0.82 5.76 -0.02
N GLU A 54 0.43 6.18 -0.11
CA GLU A 54 1.39 5.61 -1.03
C GLU A 54 2.13 4.46 -0.32
N ILE A 55 1.97 3.24 -0.82
CA ILE A 55 2.60 2.05 -0.29
C ILE A 55 3.85 1.76 -1.12
N TYR A 56 5.02 1.81 -0.48
CA TYR A 56 6.29 1.47 -1.09
C TYR A 56 6.70 0.07 -0.64
N VAL A 57 6.56 -0.87 -1.57
CA VAL A 57 7.03 -2.25 -1.42
C VAL A 57 8.43 -2.36 -2.07
N PRO A 58 9.46 -2.78 -1.32
CA PRO A 58 10.79 -2.97 -1.86
C PRO A 58 10.85 -4.30 -2.59
N ILE A 59 10.93 -4.21 -3.90
CA ILE A 59 11.08 -5.30 -4.85
C ILE A 59 12.51 -5.31 -5.40
N GLU A 60 13.01 -6.50 -5.76
CA GLU A 60 14.38 -6.77 -6.25
C GLU A 60 14.55 -6.46 -7.74
#